data_AF-A0A6A4J6L4-F1
#
_entry.id   AF-A0A6A4J6L4-F1
#
_cell.length_a   1.000
_cell.length_b   1.000
_cell.length_c   1.000
_cell.angle_alpha   90.00
_cell.angle_beta   90.00
_cell.angle_gamma   90.00
#
_symmetry.space_group_name_H-M   'P 1'
#
loop_
_entity.id
_entity.type
_entity.pdbx_description
1 polymer ?
#
loop_
_entity_poly.entity_id
_entity_poly.type
_entity_poly.pdbx_seq_one_letter_code
_entity_poly.pdbx_strand_id
1 'polypeptide(L)'
;MRSHLIKGLLLLSCIFVLSESRAVNKKEKHYLIKTVSEWDKAPEAVKIVEGTVTRKHGTKKYKFVYKADDGSCCEAVLNVKKSGTGHYTWECKTTEKLDDESDEHYKMRRRHLRKNKKPTEMKGSGEL
;
A
#
# COMPACT_ATOMS: atom_id res chain seq x y z
N MET A 1 50.72 -33.48 -5.24
CA MET A 1 49.37 -33.06 -5.69
C MET A 1 48.58 -32.56 -4.49
N ARG A 2 47.73 -31.53 -4.65
CA ARG A 2 46.78 -30.94 -3.67
C ARG A 2 47.29 -29.75 -2.82
N SER A 3 47.54 -28.60 -3.44
CA SER A 3 47.55 -27.31 -2.71
C SER A 3 47.10 -26.10 -3.55
N HIS A 4 46.22 -26.34 -4.52
CA HIS A 4 45.71 -25.25 -5.39
C HIS A 4 44.18 -25.09 -5.39
N LEU A 5 43.44 -25.95 -4.68
CA LEU A 5 41.96 -25.90 -4.69
C LEU A 5 41.36 -24.98 -3.62
N ILE A 6 42.16 -24.46 -2.68
CA ILE A 6 41.64 -23.66 -1.54
C ILE A 6 41.63 -22.15 -1.85
N LYS A 7 42.44 -21.68 -2.80
CA LYS A 7 42.53 -20.24 -3.14
C LYS A 7 41.41 -19.72 -4.06
N GLY A 8 40.62 -20.62 -4.66
CA GLY A 8 39.55 -20.24 -5.59
C GLY A 8 38.17 -20.00 -4.96
N LEU A 9 37.97 -20.37 -3.68
CA LEU A 9 36.63 -20.43 -3.09
C LEU A 9 36.21 -19.19 -2.28
N LEU A 10 37.05 -18.15 -2.21
CA LEU A 10 36.79 -16.92 -1.43
C LEU A 10 36.16 -15.79 -2.24
N LEU A 11 35.85 -15.99 -3.53
CA LEU A 11 35.15 -15.02 -4.39
C LEU A 11 33.63 -15.27 -4.48
N LEU A 12 33.07 -15.98 -3.50
CA LEU A 12 31.63 -15.98 -3.21
C LEU A 12 31.30 -14.86 -2.20
N SER A 13 31.90 -13.68 -2.39
CA SER A 13 31.52 -12.47 -1.67
C SER A 13 30.09 -12.13 -2.10
N CYS A 14 29.15 -12.56 -1.28
CA CYS A 14 27.73 -12.29 -1.33
C CYS A 14 27.50 -10.84 -1.76
N ILE A 15 27.11 -10.64 -3.02
CA ILE A 15 26.47 -9.41 -3.46
C ILE A 15 25.10 -9.42 -2.79
N PHE A 16 25.06 -9.04 -1.52
CA PHE A 16 23.84 -8.64 -0.86
C PHE A 16 23.37 -7.41 -1.63
N VAL A 17 22.50 -7.62 -2.63
CA VAL A 17 21.68 -6.56 -3.20
C VAL A 17 20.73 -6.16 -2.09
N LEU A 18 21.21 -5.33 -1.16
CA LEU A 18 20.48 -4.84 0.00
C LEU A 18 19.38 -3.93 -0.55
N SER A 19 18.23 -4.54 -0.76
CA SER A 19 16.98 -3.82 -0.97
C SER A 19 16.63 -3.16 0.36
N GLU A 20 17.14 -1.95 0.59
CA GLU A 20 16.91 -1.20 1.81
C GLU A 20 15.42 -0.83 1.90
N SER A 21 14.74 -1.40 2.90
CA SER A 21 13.35 -1.12 3.22
C SER A 21 13.28 -0.35 4.52
N ARG A 22 12.54 0.75 4.53
CA ARG A 22 12.36 1.59 5.72
C ARG A 22 10.96 2.18 5.78
N ALA A 23 10.55 2.63 6.95
CA ALA A 23 9.30 3.38 7.10
C ALA A 23 9.35 4.69 6.27
N VAL A 24 8.18 5.11 5.77
CA VAL A 24 8.03 6.42 5.10
C VAL A 24 8.20 7.54 6.12
N ASN A 25 9.04 8.52 5.79
CA ASN A 25 9.28 9.68 6.65
C ASN A 25 8.24 10.79 6.40
N LYS A 26 8.28 11.87 7.19
CA LYS A 26 7.32 12.99 7.06
C LYS A 26 7.29 13.62 5.67
N LYS A 27 8.45 13.79 5.02
CA LYS A 27 8.53 14.34 3.66
C LYS A 27 7.89 13.41 2.64
N GLU A 28 8.12 12.11 2.77
CA GLU A 28 7.51 11.08 1.92
C GLU A 28 6.01 10.98 2.14
N LYS A 29 5.52 11.08 3.38
CA LYS A 29 4.08 11.13 3.65
C LYS A 29 3.39 12.29 2.93
N HIS A 30 4.00 13.48 2.96
CA HIS A 30 3.47 14.65 2.26
C HIS A 30 3.50 14.48 0.74
N TYR A 31 4.60 13.93 0.20
CA TYR A 31 4.70 13.56 -1.21
C TYR A 31 3.59 12.58 -1.62
N LEU A 32 3.38 11.52 -0.83
CA LEU A 32 2.37 10.50 -1.13
C LEU A 32 0.95 11.06 -1.10
N ILE A 33 0.61 11.94 -0.15
CA ILE A 33 -0.70 12.62 -0.12
C ILE A 33 -0.94 13.39 -1.41
N LYS A 34 0.04 14.23 -1.80
CA LYS A 34 -0.05 15.00 -3.04
C LYS A 34 -0.18 14.07 -4.26
N THR A 35 0.61 13.01 -4.32
CA THR A 35 0.58 12.08 -5.46
C THR A 35 -0.76 11.33 -5.55
N VAL A 36 -1.39 10.96 -4.44
CA VAL A 36 -2.73 10.33 -4.46
C VAL A 36 -3.80 11.27 -5.01
N SER A 37 -3.72 12.57 -4.73
CA SER A 37 -4.68 13.56 -5.26
C SER A 37 -4.66 13.68 -6.80
N GLU A 38 -3.61 13.16 -7.45
CA GLU A 38 -3.45 13.15 -8.90
C GLU A 38 -3.97 11.83 -9.53
N TRP A 39 -4.38 10.84 -8.73
CA TRP A 39 -4.80 9.52 -9.23
C TRP A 39 -6.26 9.50 -9.65
N ASP A 40 -6.54 8.97 -10.83
CA ASP A 40 -7.92 8.80 -11.31
C ASP A 40 -8.75 7.96 -10.34
N LYS A 41 -9.90 8.52 -9.92
CA LYS A 41 -10.93 7.90 -9.05
C LYS A 41 -10.48 7.47 -7.66
N ALA A 42 -9.25 7.78 -7.25
CA ALA A 42 -8.81 7.51 -5.89
C ALA A 42 -9.51 8.50 -4.91
N PRO A 43 -9.99 8.03 -3.75
CA PRO A 43 -10.47 8.94 -2.70
C PRO A 43 -9.37 9.88 -2.22
N GLU A 44 -9.74 11.10 -1.84
CA GLU A 44 -8.79 12.14 -1.44
C GLU A 44 -8.05 11.74 -0.15
N ALA A 45 -6.72 11.71 -0.19
CA ALA A 45 -5.92 11.26 0.94
C ALA A 45 -5.76 12.34 2.02
N VAL A 46 -6.38 12.16 3.19
CA VAL A 46 -6.24 13.08 4.33
C VAL A 46 -4.92 12.84 5.08
N LYS A 47 -4.57 11.57 5.31
CA LYS A 47 -3.34 11.21 6.04
C LYS A 47 -2.80 9.84 5.66
N ILE A 48 -1.47 9.71 5.70
CA ILE A 48 -0.78 8.41 5.62
C ILE A 48 -0.66 7.80 7.03
N VAL A 49 -1.38 6.71 7.25
CA VAL A 49 -1.40 5.95 8.52
C VAL A 49 -0.06 5.25 8.71
N GLU A 50 0.32 4.44 7.72
CA GLU A 50 1.54 3.67 7.73
C GLU A 50 2.09 3.51 6.31
N GLY A 51 3.36 3.16 6.19
CA GLY A 51 3.94 2.87 4.90
C GLY A 51 5.41 2.55 4.96
N THR A 52 5.87 1.87 3.92
CA THR A 52 7.27 1.51 3.70
C THR A 52 7.71 2.00 2.34
N VAL A 53 8.99 2.36 2.26
CA VAL A 53 9.67 2.63 1.00
C VAL A 53 10.82 1.65 0.85
N THR A 54 10.88 1.01 -0.30
CA THR A 54 11.96 0.11 -0.69
C THR A 54 12.69 0.69 -1.88
N ARG A 55 14.03 0.69 -1.85
CA ARG A 55 14.86 1.16 -2.98
C ARG A 55 15.59 -0.01 -3.62
N LYS A 56 15.42 -0.19 -4.92
CA LYS A 56 16.15 -1.21 -5.68
C LYS A 56 16.49 -0.69 -7.08
N HIS A 57 17.77 -0.72 -7.46
CA HIS A 57 18.28 -0.32 -8.78
C HIS A 57 17.68 1.01 -9.31
N GLY A 58 17.64 2.05 -8.47
CA GLY A 58 17.11 3.36 -8.85
C GLY A 58 15.57 3.44 -8.93
N THR A 59 14.85 2.38 -8.58
CA THR A 59 13.40 2.38 -8.44
C THR A 59 13.02 2.48 -6.96
N LYS A 60 12.06 3.37 -6.66
CA LYS A 60 11.44 3.48 -5.33
C LYS A 60 10.07 2.80 -5.38
N LYS A 61 9.85 1.85 -4.47
CA LYS A 61 8.54 1.24 -4.25
C LYS A 61 7.99 1.71 -2.92
N TYR A 62 6.87 2.43 -2.95
CA TYR A 62 6.09 2.79 -1.80
C TYR A 62 4.94 1.79 -1.63
N LYS A 63 4.76 1.27 -0.42
CA LYS A 63 3.55 0.55 -0.01
C LYS A 63 3.00 1.26 1.22
N PHE A 64 1.77 1.74 1.20
CA PHE A 64 1.25 2.58 2.26
C PHE A 64 -0.26 2.48 2.41
N VAL A 65 -0.75 2.86 3.59
CA VAL A 65 -2.17 2.95 3.90
C VAL A 65 -2.52 4.41 4.15
N TYR A 66 -3.56 4.90 3.51
CA TYR A 66 -4.08 6.24 3.73
C TYR A 66 -5.53 6.21 4.20
N LYS A 67 -5.88 7.20 5.03
CA LYS A 67 -7.27 7.48 5.39
C LYS A 67 -7.81 8.55 4.45
N ALA A 68 -8.93 8.25 3.81
CA ALA A 68 -9.64 9.15 2.93
C ALA A 68 -10.60 10.07 3.69
N ASP A 69 -11.09 11.11 3.01
CA ASP A 69 -12.02 12.10 3.54
C ASP A 69 -13.40 11.52 3.87
N ASP A 70 -13.88 10.57 3.07
CA ASP A 70 -15.08 9.76 3.29
C ASP A 70 -14.98 8.81 4.51
N GLY A 71 -13.79 8.74 5.11
CA GLY A 71 -13.47 7.89 6.26
C GLY A 71 -12.99 6.48 5.89
N SER A 72 -12.91 6.15 4.60
CA SER A 72 -12.38 4.89 4.09
C SER A 72 -10.88 4.73 4.38
N CYS A 73 -10.45 3.49 4.52
CA CYS A 73 -9.02 3.14 4.61
C CYS A 73 -8.60 2.45 3.32
N CYS A 74 -7.58 2.99 2.67
CA CYS A 74 -7.13 2.54 1.36
C CYS A 74 -5.67 2.10 1.41
N GLU A 75 -5.42 0.92 0.88
CA GLU A 75 -4.08 0.35 0.67
C GLU A 75 -3.59 0.76 -0.72
N ALA A 76 -2.35 1.23 -0.82
CA ALA A 76 -1.78 1.73 -2.06
C ALA A 76 -0.34 1.25 -2.27
N VAL A 77 0.00 1.06 -3.55
CA VAL A 77 1.34 0.75 -4.02
C VAL A 77 1.72 1.74 -5.11
N LEU A 78 2.89 2.35 -4.99
CA LEU A 78 3.43 3.25 -5.99
C LEU A 78 4.86 2.83 -6.33
N ASN A 79 5.15 2.60 -7.60
CA ASN A 79 6.50 2.32 -8.09
C ASN A 79 6.98 3.48 -8.96
N VAL A 80 8.06 4.14 -8.56
CA VAL A 80 8.64 5.30 -9.24
C VAL A 80 10.04 4.96 -9.74
N LYS A 81 10.26 5.07 -11.05
CA LYS A 81 11.58 4.93 -11.67
C LYS A 81 12.40 6.21 -11.45
N LYS A 82 13.72 6.14 -11.67
CA LYS A 82 14.61 7.32 -11.60
C LYS A 82 14.19 8.44 -12.57
N SER A 83 13.53 8.09 -13.67
CA SER A 83 12.96 9.03 -14.66
C SER A 83 11.76 9.84 -14.14
N GLY A 84 11.19 9.49 -12.99
CA GLY A 84 9.96 10.08 -12.48
C GLY A 84 8.69 9.34 -12.92
N THR A 85 8.76 8.57 -14.01
CA THR A 85 7.64 7.73 -14.47
C THR A 85 7.41 6.54 -13.55
N GLY A 86 6.18 6.05 -13.52
CA GLY A 86 5.80 5.02 -12.57
C GLY A 86 4.46 4.39 -12.83
N HIS A 87 4.07 3.48 -11.95
CA HIS A 87 2.72 2.94 -11.91
C HIS A 87 2.24 2.87 -10.46
N TYR A 88 0.93 3.00 -10.29
CA TYR A 88 0.28 2.91 -9.00
C TYR A 88 -0.91 1.96 -9.04
N THR A 89 -1.26 1.44 -7.87
CA THR A 89 -2.48 0.68 -7.60
C THR A 89 -3.02 1.07 -6.24
N TRP A 90 -4.34 1.11 -6.08
CA TRP A 90 -5.00 1.39 -4.81
C TRP A 90 -6.27 0.55 -4.65
N GLU A 91 -6.62 0.25 -3.41
CA GLU A 91 -7.83 -0.48 -3.04
C GLU A 91 -8.33 0.01 -1.67
N CYS A 92 -9.61 0.34 -1.58
CA CYS A 92 -10.25 0.81 -0.36
C CYS A 92 -11.18 -0.26 0.22
N LYS A 93 -11.00 -0.51 1.52
CA LYS A 93 -11.94 -1.31 2.29
C LYS A 93 -12.99 -0.37 2.85
N THR A 94 -14.21 -0.45 2.31
CA THR A 94 -15.34 0.27 2.90
C THR A 94 -15.61 -0.38 4.26
N THR A 95 -15.29 0.31 5.35
CA THR A 95 -15.78 -0.07 6.67
C THR A 95 -17.30 0.12 6.63
N GLU A 96 -18.07 -0.96 6.53
CA GLU A 96 -19.48 -0.90 6.90
C GLU A 96 -19.52 -0.34 8.31
N LYS A 97 -19.89 0.93 8.46
CA LYS A 97 -20.25 1.48 9.76
C LYS A 97 -21.40 0.58 10.22
N LEU A 98 -21.14 -0.28 11.20
CA LEU A 98 -22.20 -0.88 11.98
C LEU A 98 -22.92 0.31 12.61
N ASP A 99 -24.14 0.56 12.17
CA ASP A 99 -25.07 1.48 12.83
C ASP A 99 -25.21 1.02 14.28
N ASP A 100 -24.37 1.58 15.15
CA ASP A 100 -24.41 1.41 16.59
C ASP A 100 -25.42 2.43 17.13
N GLU A 101 -26.70 2.15 16.86
CA GLU A 101 -27.82 2.80 17.55
C GLU A 101 -28.78 1.70 18.06
N SER A 102 -28.55 1.30 19.31
CA SER A 102 -29.57 1.29 20.37
C SER A 102 -31.01 0.98 19.95
N ASP A 103 -31.39 -0.30 19.90
CA ASP A 103 -32.60 -0.82 20.61
C ASP A 103 -32.71 -2.34 20.48
N GLU A 104 -32.72 -3.06 21.61
CA GLU A 104 -32.71 -4.53 21.69
C GLU A 104 -34.00 -5.21 21.17
N HIS A 105 -35.00 -4.45 20.70
CA HIS A 105 -36.33 -4.99 20.42
C HIS A 105 -36.60 -5.39 18.95
N TYR A 106 -35.77 -4.99 17.98
CA TYR A 106 -36.04 -5.24 16.53
C TYR A 106 -35.21 -6.36 15.87
N LYS A 107 -34.51 -7.19 16.66
CA LYS A 107 -33.48 -8.14 16.15
C LYS A 107 -33.98 -9.36 15.37
N MET A 108 -35.29 -9.65 15.31
CA MET A 108 -35.76 -10.86 14.61
C MET A 108 -36.11 -10.68 13.13
N ARG A 109 -36.31 -9.44 12.63
CA ARG A 109 -36.75 -9.24 11.22
C ARG A 109 -35.61 -9.00 10.21
N ARG A 110 -34.41 -8.60 10.66
CA ARG A 110 -33.30 -8.19 9.76
C ARG A 110 -32.37 -9.31 9.28
N ARG A 111 -32.53 -10.56 9.74
CA ARG A 111 -31.61 -11.66 9.36
C ARG A 111 -31.74 -12.11 7.90
N HIS A 112 -32.86 -11.80 7.23
CA HIS A 112 -33.11 -12.27 5.86
C HIS A 112 -32.64 -11.32 4.75
N LEU A 113 -32.31 -10.06 5.06
CA LEU A 113 -31.80 -9.09 4.08
C LEU A 113 -30.27 -8.97 4.09
N ARG A 114 -29.59 -9.63 5.03
CA ARG A 114 -28.13 -9.53 5.25
C ARG A 114 -27.31 -10.59 4.52
N LYS A 115 -27.87 -11.18 3.46
CA LYS A 115 -27.15 -12.07 2.55
C LYS A 115 -27.10 -11.38 1.19
N ASN A 116 -25.89 -11.03 0.73
CA ASN A 116 -25.55 -10.63 -0.65
C ASN A 116 -25.43 -9.14 -0.97
N LYS A 117 -25.04 -8.25 -0.05
CA LYS A 117 -24.37 -7.02 -0.48
C LYS A 117 -22.86 -7.29 -0.44
N LYS A 118 -22.27 -7.66 -1.58
CA LYS A 118 -20.81 -7.66 -1.70
C LYS A 118 -20.34 -6.24 -1.34
N PRO A 119 -19.31 -6.08 -0.51
CA PRO A 119 -18.67 -4.79 -0.33
C PRO A 119 -18.36 -4.24 -1.72
N THR A 120 -18.78 -3.01 -2.01
CA THR A 120 -18.36 -2.34 -3.24
C THR A 120 -16.86 -2.08 -3.09
N GLU A 121 -16.04 -2.97 -3.65
CA GLU A 121 -14.59 -2.80 -3.70
C GLU A 121 -14.27 -1.60 -4.59
N MET A 122 -13.80 -0.51 -4.00
CA MET A 122 -13.25 0.62 -4.75
C MET A 122 -11.76 0.36 -4.96
N LYS A 123 -11.35 0.18 -6.21
CA LYS A 123 -9.95 -0.04 -6.58
C LYS A 123 -9.61 0.61 -7.90
N GLY A 124 -8.34 0.92 -8.10
CA GLY A 124 -7.84 1.54 -9.32
C GLY A 124 -6.34 1.36 -9.51
N SER A 125 -5.89 1.70 -10.71
CA SER A 125 -4.48 1.65 -11.10
C SER A 125 -4.22 2.65 -12.23
N GLY A 126 -2.96 3.07 -12.37
CA GLY A 126 -2.56 3.98 -13.45
C GLY A 126 -1.06 4.17 -13.52
N GLU A 127 -0.65 5.13 -14.34
CA GLU A 127 0.75 5.52 -14.55
C GLU A 127 0.99 6.96 -14.07
N LEU A 128 2.24 7.28 -13.74
CA LEU A 128 2.72 8.64 -13.44
C LEU A 128 3.39 9.28 -14.66
#